data_AF-A0A6G3UXI4-F1
#
_entry.id   AF-A0A6G3UXI4-F1
#
_cell.length_a   1.000
_cell.length_b   1.000
_cell.length_c   1.000
_cell.angle_alpha   90.00
_cell.angle_beta   90.00
_cell.angle_gamma   90.00
#
_symmetry.space_group_name_H-M   'P 1'
#
loop_
_entity.id
_entity.type
_entity.pdbx_description
1 polymer ?
#
loop_
_entity_poly.entity_id
_entity_poly.type
_entity_poly.pdbx_seq_one_letter_code
_entity_poly.pdbx_strand_id
1 'polypeptide(L)'
;MGFEPPQRLVRALGESYGDTAAGDWLAGLPARTEQALAATGRAPVVERVAAPGGRSSLVLLVRGADGTPAALKLAPSGAAPELELAALAHWNGWGAVRPLDPADGGRPVEGALLLERLHPEMSLRSLPEAKALLEAAGTVR
;
A
#
# COMPACT_ATOMS: atom_id res chain seq x y z
N MET A 1 2.67 -17.57 3.09
CA MET A 1 1.28 -17.28 2.64
C MET A 1 1.31 -17.09 1.14
N GLY A 2 0.44 -17.76 0.37
CA GLY A 2 0.40 -17.64 -1.09
C GLY A 2 -0.81 -16.82 -1.52
N PHE A 3 -0.60 -15.60 -1.98
CA PHE A 3 -1.61 -14.83 -2.71
C PHE A 3 -1.05 -14.50 -4.10
N GLU A 4 -1.93 -14.49 -5.10
CA GLU A 4 -1.55 -14.15 -6.47
C GLU A 4 -1.51 -12.62 -6.62
N PRO A 5 -0.46 -12.04 -7.20
CA PRO A 5 -0.44 -10.63 -7.52
C PRO A 5 -1.55 -10.30 -8.53
N PRO A 6 -2.24 -9.14 -8.41
CA PRO A 6 -3.28 -8.79 -9.37
C PRO A 6 -2.72 -8.71 -10.80
N GLN A 7 -3.42 -9.30 -11.77
CA GLN A 7 -2.99 -9.37 -13.17
C GLN A 7 -2.69 -7.98 -13.78
N ARG A 8 -3.44 -6.96 -13.34
CA ARG A 8 -3.18 -5.56 -13.72
C ARG A 8 -1.81 -5.07 -13.27
N LEU A 9 -1.37 -5.45 -12.07
CA LEU A 9 -0.05 -5.11 -11.55
C LEU A 9 1.03 -5.82 -12.36
N VAL A 10 0.89 -7.14 -12.56
CA VAL A 10 1.86 -7.95 -13.32
C VAL A 10 2.13 -7.34 -14.69
N ARG A 11 1.06 -7.06 -15.45
CA ARG A 11 1.16 -6.41 -16.76
C ARG A 11 1.80 -5.03 -16.69
N ALA A 12 1.37 -4.18 -15.76
CA ALA A 12 1.87 -2.81 -15.67
C ALA A 12 3.34 -2.73 -15.28
N LEU A 13 3.84 -3.67 -14.47
CA LEU A 13 5.25 -3.77 -14.12
C LEU A 13 6.09 -4.20 -15.33
N GLY A 14 5.63 -5.18 -16.12
CA GLY A 14 6.28 -5.56 -17.37
C GLY A 14 6.36 -4.39 -18.36
N GLU A 15 5.26 -3.63 -18.52
CA GLU A 15 5.21 -2.42 -19.34
C GLU A 15 6.20 -1.33 -18.88
N SER A 16 6.42 -1.18 -17.56
CA SER A 16 7.19 -0.06 -16.99
C SER A 16 8.68 -0.37 -16.81
N TYR A 17 9.02 -1.63 -16.50
CA TYR A 17 10.36 -2.04 -16.09
C TYR A 17 10.95 -3.17 -16.96
N GLY A 18 10.18 -3.72 -17.89
CA GLY A 18 10.54 -4.90 -18.67
C GLY A 18 10.23 -6.21 -17.94
N ASP A 19 9.92 -7.25 -18.72
CA ASP A 19 9.42 -8.53 -18.20
C ASP A 19 10.39 -9.23 -17.24
N THR A 20 11.70 -9.16 -17.50
CA THR A 20 12.71 -9.77 -16.62
C THR A 20 12.73 -9.13 -15.24
N ALA A 21 12.90 -7.80 -15.17
CA ALA A 21 12.94 -7.08 -13.89
C ALA A 21 11.61 -7.17 -13.14
N ALA A 22 10.48 -7.12 -13.86
CA ALA A 22 9.16 -7.33 -13.29
C ALA A 22 9.02 -8.76 -12.73
N GLY A 23 9.44 -9.77 -13.49
CA GLY A 23 9.41 -11.18 -13.09
C GLY A 23 10.24 -11.45 -11.83
N ASP A 24 11.46 -10.92 -11.76
CA ASP A 24 12.36 -11.07 -10.60
C ASP A 24 11.75 -10.44 -9.34
N TRP A 25 11.16 -9.26 -9.46
CA TRP A 25 10.49 -8.60 -8.34
C TRP A 25 9.25 -9.38 -7.89
N LEU A 26 8.42 -9.85 -8.82
CA LEU A 26 7.21 -10.62 -8.54
C LEU A 26 7.53 -11.97 -7.88
N ALA A 27 8.55 -12.68 -8.35
CA ALA A 27 9.00 -13.94 -7.77
C ALA A 27 9.45 -13.78 -6.31
N GLY A 28 9.97 -12.61 -5.96
CA GLY A 28 10.43 -12.27 -4.62
C GLY A 28 9.35 -11.71 -3.67
N LEU A 29 8.08 -11.60 -4.10
CA LEU A 29 6.99 -11.05 -3.30
C LEU A 29 6.73 -11.81 -1.99
N PRO A 30 6.72 -13.15 -1.93
CA PRO A 30 6.47 -13.86 -0.68
C PRO A 30 7.49 -13.49 0.41
N ALA A 31 8.78 -13.51 0.08
CA ALA A 31 9.84 -13.15 1.02
C ALA A 31 9.77 -11.68 1.45
N ARG A 32 9.52 -10.75 0.51
CA ARG A 32 9.35 -9.31 0.81
C ARG A 32 8.17 -9.07 1.74
N THR A 33 7.08 -9.80 1.53
CA THR A 33 5.89 -9.70 2.38
C THR A 33 6.20 -10.16 3.80
N GLU A 34 6.83 -11.32 3.96
CA GLU A 34 7.20 -11.84 5.28
C GLU A 34 8.16 -10.89 6.02
N GLN A 35 9.17 -10.38 5.32
CA GLN A 35 10.10 -9.39 5.86
C GLN A 35 9.38 -8.11 6.29
N ALA A 36 8.52 -7.55 5.43
CA ALA A 36 7.78 -6.33 5.73
C ALA A 36 6.82 -6.51 6.92
N LEU A 37 6.08 -7.63 6.99
CA LEU A 37 5.18 -7.91 8.11
C LEU A 37 5.94 -8.03 9.43
N ALA A 38 7.05 -8.77 9.45
CA ALA A 38 7.91 -8.91 10.62
C ALA A 38 8.46 -7.56 11.09
N ALA A 39 8.83 -6.69 10.14
CA ALA A 39 9.44 -5.41 10.42
C ALA A 39 8.48 -4.35 10.98
N THR A 40 7.16 -4.58 10.90
CA THR A 40 6.15 -3.69 11.50
C THR A 40 6.18 -3.68 13.03
N GLY A 41 6.75 -4.71 13.68
CA GLY A 41 6.68 -4.90 15.14
C GLY A 41 5.28 -5.19 15.69
N ARG A 42 4.25 -5.30 14.84
CA ARG A 42 2.83 -5.49 15.24
C ARG A 42 2.29 -6.89 14.93
N ALA A 43 3.13 -7.74 14.33
CA ALA A 43 2.77 -9.05 13.80
C ALA A 43 1.40 -9.08 13.06
N PRO A 44 1.14 -8.15 12.11
CA PRO A 44 -0.16 -8.06 11.48
C PRO A 44 -0.42 -9.27 10.60
N VAL A 45 -1.67 -9.70 10.57
CA VAL A 45 -2.14 -10.80 9.72
C VAL A 45 -2.66 -10.24 8.40
N VAL A 46 -2.28 -10.86 7.29
CA VAL A 46 -2.81 -10.51 5.96
C VAL A 46 -4.26 -10.99 5.86
N GLU A 47 -5.19 -10.07 5.61
CA GLU A 47 -6.60 -10.40 5.38
C GLU A 47 -6.85 -10.72 3.90
N ARG A 48 -6.33 -9.88 3.00
CA ARG A 48 -6.44 -10.07 1.54
C ARG A 48 -5.52 -9.15 0.75
N VAL A 49 -5.31 -9.48 -0.52
CA VAL A 49 -4.77 -8.54 -1.52
C VAL A 49 -5.87 -7.57 -1.94
N ALA A 50 -5.52 -6.28 -2.12
CA ALA A 50 -6.42 -5.31 -2.70
C ALA A 50 -6.63 -5.60 -4.20
N ALA A 51 -7.86 -5.88 -4.60
CA ALA A 51 -8.27 -6.14 -5.98
C ALA A 51 -9.22 -5.04 -6.48
N PRO A 52 -9.14 -4.60 -7.76
CA PRO A 52 -8.29 -5.12 -8.83
C PRO A 52 -6.81 -4.71 -8.74
N GLY A 53 -6.43 -3.95 -7.71
CA GLY A 53 -5.05 -3.53 -7.46
C GLY A 53 -4.60 -2.33 -8.28
N GLY A 54 -3.43 -1.81 -7.89
CA GLY A 54 -2.74 -0.71 -8.56
C GLY A 54 -1.85 -1.18 -9.71
N ARG A 55 -1.14 -0.22 -10.31
CA ARG A 55 -0.21 -0.47 -11.43
C ARG A 55 1.27 -0.51 -11.02
N SER A 56 1.62 0.07 -9.87
CA SER A 56 3.02 0.28 -9.46
C SER A 56 3.42 -0.48 -8.20
N SER A 57 2.46 -1.07 -7.48
CA SER A 57 2.71 -1.71 -6.20
C SER A 57 1.64 -2.75 -5.87
N LEU A 58 2.01 -3.74 -5.07
CA LEU A 58 1.08 -4.61 -4.39
C LEU A 58 0.56 -3.90 -3.13
N VAL A 59 -0.74 -4.02 -2.84
CA VAL A 59 -1.33 -3.54 -1.58
C VAL A 59 -2.02 -4.72 -0.90
N LEU A 60 -1.63 -4.97 0.35
CA LEU A 60 -2.19 -5.97 1.24
C LEU A 60 -3.02 -5.28 2.31
N LEU A 61 -4.26 -5.71 2.51
CA LEU A 61 -5.03 -5.31 3.66
C LEU A 61 -4.63 -6.21 4.81
N VAL A 62 -4.14 -5.61 5.88
CA VAL A 62 -3.62 -6.32 7.05
C VAL A 62 -4.36 -5.87 8.30
N ARG A 63 -4.33 -6.71 9.33
CA ARG A 63 -4.90 -6.40 10.64
C ARG A 63 -3.87 -6.65 11.73
N GLY A 64 -3.62 -5.65 12.57
CA GLY A 64 -2.75 -5.78 13.73
C GLY A 64 -3.30 -6.78 14.75
N ALA A 65 -2.44 -7.22 15.68
CA ALA A 65 -2.85 -8.11 16.78
C ALA A 65 -3.93 -7.49 17.68
N ASP A 66 -3.98 -6.17 17.79
CA ASP A 66 -4.98 -5.37 18.49
C ASP A 66 -6.30 -5.22 17.69
N GLY A 67 -6.39 -5.80 16.50
CA GLY A 67 -7.52 -5.67 15.60
C GLY A 67 -7.49 -4.43 14.71
N THR A 68 -6.49 -3.56 14.85
CA THR A 68 -6.41 -2.29 14.09
C THR A 68 -6.19 -2.57 12.59
N PRO A 69 -7.05 -2.04 11.71
CA PRO A 69 -6.89 -2.20 10.27
C PRO A 69 -5.74 -1.33 9.72
N ALA A 70 -4.88 -1.92 8.88
CA ALA A 70 -3.82 -1.21 8.16
C ALA A 70 -3.70 -1.72 6.71
N ALA A 71 -2.95 -0.97 5.90
CA ALA A 71 -2.60 -1.35 4.54
C ALA A 71 -1.09 -1.43 4.41
N LEU A 72 -0.57 -2.57 3.96
CA LEU A 72 0.85 -2.74 3.64
C LEU A 72 1.02 -2.63 2.13
N LYS A 73 1.76 -1.63 1.68
CA LYS A 73 2.11 -1.43 0.27
C LYS A 73 3.55 -1.88 0.02
N LEU A 74 3.74 -2.69 -1.02
CA LEU A 74 5.05 -3.17 -1.47
C LEU A 74 5.28 -2.69 -2.91
N ALA A 75 6.35 -1.95 -3.15
CA ALA A 75 6.70 -1.39 -4.44
C ALA A 75 8.15 -1.74 -4.83
N PRO A 76 8.46 -1.86 -6.13
CA PRO A 76 9.85 -1.93 -6.60
C PRO A 76 10.54 -0.58 -6.38
N SER A 77 11.87 -0.59 -6.22
CA SER A 77 12.67 0.63 -6.02
C SER A 77 12.52 1.64 -7.18
N GLY A 78 12.33 1.14 -8.42
CA GLY A 78 12.04 1.99 -9.58
C GLY A 78 10.76 2.83 -9.46
N ALA A 79 9.84 2.48 -8.55
CA ALA A 79 8.66 3.28 -8.24
C ALA A 79 8.92 4.40 -7.20
N ALA A 80 10.15 4.53 -6.72
CA ALA A 80 10.59 5.49 -5.69
C ALA A 80 9.67 5.57 -4.44
N PRO A 81 9.39 4.44 -3.77
CA PRO A 81 8.50 4.40 -2.60
C PRO A 81 8.96 5.28 -1.43
N GLU A 82 10.25 5.61 -1.34
CA GLU A 82 10.79 6.52 -0.32
C GLU A 82 10.32 7.97 -0.53
N LEU A 83 10.22 8.40 -1.80
CA LEU A 83 9.66 9.71 -2.14
C LEU A 83 8.17 9.76 -1.85
N GLU A 84 7.45 8.66 -2.11
CA GLU A 84 6.05 8.53 -1.72
C GLU A 84 5.88 8.62 -0.20
N LEU A 85 6.70 7.90 0.57
CA LEU A 85 6.66 7.98 2.03
C LEU A 85 6.91 9.41 2.54
N ALA A 86 7.93 10.08 1.99
CA ALA A 86 8.23 11.47 2.35
C ALA A 86 7.06 12.42 2.04
N ALA A 87 6.40 12.24 0.90
CA ALA A 87 5.20 13.00 0.56
C ALA A 87 4.06 12.68 1.55
N LEU A 88 3.74 11.41 1.79
CA LEU A 88 2.67 11.03 2.72
C LEU A 88 2.94 11.52 4.16
N ALA A 89 4.20 11.52 4.59
CA ALA A 89 4.61 12.10 5.87
C ALA A 89 4.42 13.62 5.92
N HIS A 90 4.66 14.32 4.81
CA HIS A 90 4.40 15.76 4.70
C HIS A 90 2.89 16.07 4.82
N TRP A 91 2.04 15.30 4.15
CA TRP A 91 0.59 15.48 4.21
C TRP A 91 -0.03 14.96 5.52
N ASN A 92 0.56 13.94 6.15
CA ASN A 92 0.21 13.43 7.49
C ASN A 92 -1.31 13.25 7.72
N GLY A 93 -2.00 12.54 6.83
CA GLY A 93 -3.45 12.31 6.96
C GLY A 93 -4.33 13.43 6.39
N TRP A 94 -3.77 14.57 5.98
CA TRP A 94 -4.53 15.64 5.34
C TRP A 94 -4.78 15.29 3.88
N GLY A 95 -5.95 14.74 3.59
CA GLY A 95 -6.34 14.42 2.22
C GLY A 95 -5.61 13.24 1.58
N ALA A 96 -4.70 12.63 2.32
CA ALA A 96 -3.90 11.48 1.93
C ALA A 96 -3.86 10.50 3.10
N VAL A 97 -3.51 9.25 2.82
CA VAL A 97 -3.30 8.25 3.89
C VAL A 97 -2.10 8.64 4.76
N ARG A 98 -2.25 8.49 6.06
CA ARG A 98 -1.15 8.64 7.01
C ARG A 98 -0.24 7.41 7.02
N PRO A 99 1.09 7.58 6.95
CA PRO A 99 2.05 6.53 7.26
C PRO A 99 1.94 6.10 8.73
N LEU A 100 2.04 4.79 8.99
CA LEU A 100 2.05 4.27 10.35
C LEU A 100 3.46 3.90 10.75
N ASP A 101 3.86 4.33 11.94
CA ASP A 101 5.14 3.95 12.51
C ASP A 101 5.14 2.45 12.88
N PRO A 102 6.25 1.74 12.63
CA PRO A 102 6.49 0.44 13.22
C PRO A 102 6.37 0.49 14.74
N ALA A 103 5.77 -0.53 15.35
CA ALA A 103 5.75 -0.68 16.80
C ALA A 103 7.07 -1.27 17.31
N ASP A 104 7.34 -1.12 18.60
CA ASP A 104 8.32 -1.89 19.37
C ASP A 104 9.73 -2.00 18.73
N GLY A 105 10.23 -0.90 18.16
CA GLY A 105 11.56 -0.87 17.54
C GLY A 105 11.65 -1.60 16.19
N GLY A 106 10.51 -1.88 15.56
CA GLY A 106 10.44 -2.29 14.16
C GLY A 106 11.16 -1.31 13.25
N ARG A 107 11.66 -1.80 12.12
CA ARG A 107 12.50 -1.03 11.20
C ARG A 107 11.86 -0.91 9.82
N PRO A 108 12.00 0.23 9.12
CA PRO A 108 11.57 0.32 7.73
C PRO A 108 12.23 -0.77 6.88
N VAL A 109 11.48 -1.32 5.93
CA VAL A 109 11.99 -2.21 4.88
C VAL A 109 11.92 -1.44 3.57
N GLU A 110 12.99 -1.47 2.79
CA GLU A 110 13.04 -0.82 1.48
C GLU A 110 11.86 -1.27 0.62
N GLY A 111 11.17 -0.31 0.01
CA GLY A 111 9.99 -0.59 -0.80
C GLY A 111 8.71 -0.99 -0.05
N ALA A 112 8.71 -1.02 1.28
CA ALA A 112 7.53 -1.34 2.08
C ALA A 112 7.00 -0.13 2.85
N LEU A 113 5.73 0.21 2.65
CA LEU A 113 5.03 1.28 3.34
C LEU A 113 3.87 0.71 4.16
N LEU A 114 3.88 0.91 5.47
CA LEU A 114 2.74 0.63 6.33
C LEU A 114 1.89 1.91 6.45
N LEU A 115 0.63 1.81 6.06
CA LEU A 115 -0.28 2.95 5.92
C LEU A 115 -1.56 2.68 6.71
N GLU A 116 -2.23 3.74 7.14
CA GLU A 116 -3.59 3.61 7.65
C GLU A 116 -4.50 3.05 6.56
N ARG A 117 -5.49 2.23 6.96
CA ARG A 117 -6.42 1.65 6.02
C ARG A 117 -7.66 2.53 5.89
N LEU A 118 -7.87 3.08 4.70
CA LEU A 118 -9.13 3.71 4.32
C LEU A 118 -10.21 2.67 3.97
N HIS A 119 -11.36 3.14 3.51
CA HIS A 119 -12.54 2.34 3.16
C HIS A 119 -12.62 2.10 1.64
N PRO A 120 -11.90 1.11 1.06
CA PRO A 120 -11.90 0.87 -0.38
C PRO A 120 -13.27 0.44 -0.94
N GLU A 121 -14.18 -0.03 -0.09
CA GLU A 121 -15.56 -0.35 -0.43
C GLU A 121 -16.42 0.88 -0.71
N MET A 122 -16.00 2.07 -0.26
CA MET A 122 -16.71 3.32 -0.50
C MET A 122 -16.06 4.10 -1.64
N SER A 123 -16.75 4.17 -2.77
CA SER A 123 -16.32 5.02 -3.88
C SER A 123 -16.75 6.46 -3.64
N LEU A 124 -15.86 7.44 -3.84
CA LEU A 124 -16.28 8.85 -3.88
C LEU A 124 -17.31 9.11 -4.99
N ARG A 125 -17.32 8.29 -6.05
CA ARG A 125 -18.30 8.38 -7.14
C ARG A 125 -19.70 7.92 -6.75
N SER A 126 -19.86 7.18 -5.65
CA SER A 126 -21.18 6.81 -5.14
C SER A 126 -21.78 7.88 -4.22
N LEU A 127 -21.03 8.93 -3.90
CA LEU A 127 -21.56 10.09 -3.19
C LEU A 127 -22.29 11.02 -4.17
N PRO A 128 -23.34 11.73 -3.75
CA PRO A 128 -23.90 12.83 -4.55
C PRO A 128 -22.81 13.82 -4.95
N GLU A 129 -22.82 14.29 -6.19
CA GLU A 129 -21.73 15.08 -6.78
C GLU A 129 -21.33 16.29 -5.92
N ALA A 130 -22.30 17.04 -5.39
CA ALA A 130 -22.03 18.17 -4.50
C ALA A 130 -21.28 17.75 -3.23
N LYS A 131 -21.61 16.58 -2.67
CA LYS A 131 -20.89 16.02 -1.52
C LYS A 131 -19.48 15.57 -1.93
N ALA A 132 -19.35 14.85 -3.04
CA ALA A 132 -18.04 14.44 -3.55
C ALA A 132 -17.11 15.64 -3.80
N LEU A 133 -17.65 16.73 -4.36
CA LEU A 133 -16.91 17.98 -4.61
C LEU A 133 -16.52 18.68 -3.31
N LEU A 134 -17.40 18.73 -2.31
CA LEU A 134 -17.08 19.33 -1.01
C LEU A 134 -15.98 18.55 -0.26
N GLU A 135 -16.05 17.22 -0.25
CA GLU A 135 -15.00 16.38 0.34
C GLU A 135 -13.65 16.58 -0.37
N ALA A 136 -13.67 16.67 -1.70
CA ALA A 136 -12.48 16.95 -2.51
C ALA A 136 -11.93 18.37 -2.27
N ALA A 137 -12.79 19.38 -2.23
CA ALA A 137 -12.39 20.77 -2.00
C ALA A 137 -11.85 21.00 -0.58
N GLY A 138 -12.39 20.31 0.43
CA GLY A 138 -11.87 20.36 1.80
C GLY A 138 -10.46 19.78 1.95
N THR A 139 -10.06 18.91 1.02
CA THR A 139 -8.76 18.24 0.98
C THR A 139 -7.66 19.10 0.34
N VAL A 140 -7.99 19.94 -0.63
CA VAL A 140 -7.03 20.84 -1.30
C VAL A 140 -7.00 22.18 -0.56
N ARG A 141 -6.01 22.39 0.32
CA ARG A 141 -5.74 23.69 0.95
C ARG A 141 -4.28 24.07 0.84
#